data_AF-A0A6C0QUI7-F1
#
_entry.id   AF-A0A6C0QUI7-F1
#
_cell.length_a   1.000
_cell.length_b   1.000
_cell.length_c   1.000
_cell.angle_alpha   90.00
_cell.angle_beta   90.00
_cell.angle_gamma   90.00
#
_symmetry.space_group_name_H-M   'P 1'
#
loop_
_entity.id
_entity.type
_entity.pdbx_description
1 polymer ?
#
loop_
_entity_poly.entity_id
_entity_poly.type
_entity_poly.pdbx_seq_one_letter_code
_entity_poly.pdbx_strand_id
1 'polypeptide(L)' 'MKNDYLYCYSPSMFHFLRSRGHRYICVGLNEKTGGKFWLFAKDDEVGKSLDMYDKSKQTK' A
#
# COMPACT_ATOMS: atom_id res chain seq x y z
N MET A 1 -18.42 -4.53 4.69
CA MET A 1 -18.02 -4.24 3.29
C MET A 1 -16.51 -4.39 3.20
N LYS A 2 -16.00 -5.24 2.30
CA LYS A 2 -14.56 -5.36 2.04
C LYS A 2 -14.16 -4.13 1.22
N ASN A 3 -13.15 -3.39 1.66
CA ASN A 3 -12.59 -2.32 0.84
C ASN A 3 -11.74 -2.95 -0.25
N ASP A 4 -12.15 -2.82 -1.51
CA ASP A 4 -11.46 -3.42 -2.66
C ASP A 4 -10.16 -2.70 -3.03
N TYR A 5 -9.86 -1.59 -2.34
CA TYR A 5 -8.70 -0.77 -2.59
C TYR A 5 -7.88 -0.51 -1.33
N LEU A 6 -6.57 -0.42 -1.54
CA LEU A 6 -5.60 0.02 -0.55
C LEU A 6 -5.08 1.41 -0.92
N TYR A 7 -5.36 2.40 -0.08
CA TYR A 7 -4.78 3.73 -0.17
C TYR A 7 -3.45 3.76 0.60
N CYS A 8 -2.33 3.76 -0.12
CA CYS A 8 -0.99 3.76 0.45
C CYS A 8 -0.46 5.20 0.54
N TYR A 9 -0.32 5.72 1.75
CA TYR A 9 0.30 7.03 2.03
C TYR A 9 1.76 6.94 2.47
N SER A 10 2.22 5.75 2.87
CA SER A 10 3.57 5.53 3.41
C SER A 10 4.57 5.27 2.27
N PRO A 11 5.63 6.09 2.11
CA PRO A 11 6.66 5.83 1.10
C PRO A 11 7.36 4.48 1.31
N SER A 12 7.62 4.08 2.56
CA SER A 12 8.25 2.79 2.86
C SER A 12 7.35 1.61 2.48
N MET A 13 6.05 1.69 2.75
CA MET A 13 5.10 0.66 2.32
C MET A 13 4.99 0.61 0.80
N PHE A 14 4.97 1.77 0.13
CA PHE A 14 4.98 1.85 -1.33
C PHE A 14 6.18 1.13 -1.92
N HIS A 15 7.39 1.44 -1.46
CA HIS A 15 8.61 0.78 -1.95
C HIS A 15 8.61 -0.73 -1.68
N PHE A 16 8.10 -1.15 -0.53
CA PHE A 16 7.96 -2.58 -0.20
C PHE A 16 6.97 -3.29 -1.14
N LEU A 17 5.82 -2.69 -1.42
CA LEU A 17 4.85 -3.29 -2.35
C LEU A 17 5.43 -3.34 -3.77
N ARG A 18 6.13 -2.28 -4.21
CA ARG A 18 6.77 -2.21 -5.53
C ARG A 18 7.90 -3.23 -5.69
N SER A 19 8.72 -3.46 -4.65
CA SER A 19 9.81 -4.44 -4.71
C SER A 19 9.29 -5.88 -4.82
N ARG A 20 8.04 -6.12 -4.40
CA ARG A 20 7.33 -7.41 -4.56
C ARG A 20 6.55 -7.52 -5.87
N GLY A 21 6.68 -6.55 -6.77
CA GLY A 21 6.05 -6.57 -8.10
C GLY A 21 4.64 -5.99 -8.16
N HIS A 22 4.08 -5.51 -7.05
CA HIS A 22 2.72 -4.97 -7.04
C HIS A 22 2.62 -3.71 -7.87
N ARG A 23 1.59 -3.64 -8.72
CA ARG A 23 1.26 -2.45 -9.50
C ARG A 23 0.19 -1.63 -8.78
N TYR A 24 0.40 -0.33 -8.72
CA TYR A 24 -0.64 0.60 -8.31
C TYR A 24 -1.52 0.93 -9.52
N ILE A 25 -2.78 1.24 -9.24
CA ILE A 25 -3.80 1.69 -10.19
C ILE A 25 -3.55 3.15 -10.58
N CYS A 26 -3.39 4.02 -9.57
CA CYS A 26 -3.13 5.43 -9.79
C CYS A 26 -2.30 6.06 -8.66
N VAL A 27 -1.83 7.28 -8.93
CA VAL A 27 -1.26 8.19 -7.94
C VAL A 27 -2.18 9.39 -7.82
N GLY A 28 -2.47 9.82 -6.60
CA GLY A 28 -3.30 10.99 -6.35
C GLY A 28 -2.72 11.87 -5.25
N LEU A 29 -3.33 13.05 -5.08
CA LEU A 29 -3.08 13.94 -3.96
C LEU A 29 -4.32 13.96 -3.08
N ASN A 30 -4.13 13.85 -1.76
CA ASN A 30 -5.21 14.07 -0.81
C ASN A 30 -5.58 15.55 -0.83
N GLU A 31 -6.83 15.86 -1.12
CA GLU A 31 -7.31 17.24 -1.26
C GLU A 31 -7.05 18.09 -0.01
N LYS A 32 -7.20 17.50 1.18
CA LYS A 32 -7.06 18.23 2.45
C LYS A 32 -5.60 18.52 2.80
N THR A 33 -4.71 17.55 2.59
CA THR A 33 -3.31 17.65 3.07
C THR A 33 -2.31 17.93 1.96
N GLY A 34 -2.71 17.83 0.69
CA GLY A 34 -1.80 17.79 -0.46
C GLY A 34 -0.92 16.53 -0.49
N GLY A 35 -1.13 15.58 0.42
CA GLY A 35 -0.29 14.40 0.57
C GLY A 35 -0.48 13.43 -0.60
N LYS A 36 0.63 13.02 -1.22
CA LYS A 36 0.64 12.01 -2.28
C LYS A 36 0.27 10.63 -1.75
N PHE A 37 -0.56 9.91 -2.49
CA PHE A 37 -0.90 8.52 -2.23
C PHE A 37 -0.87 7.67 -3.49
N TRP A 38 -0.70 6.37 -3.31
CA TRP A 38 -0.79 5.35 -4.35
C TRP A 38 -1.97 4.43 -4.07
N LEU A 39 -2.82 4.20 -5.06
CA LEU A 39 -3.95 3.30 -4.94
C LEU A 39 -3.59 1.92 -5.48
N PHE A 40 -3.79 0.87 -4.70
CA PHE A 40 -3.62 -0.52 -5.13
C PHE A 40 -4.96 -1.26 -5.10
N ALA A 41 -5.13 -2.25 -5.97
CA ALA A 41 -6.17 -3.24 -5.79
C ALA A 41 -5.86 -4.05 -4.51
N LYS A 42 -6.85 -4.29 -3.67
CA LYS A 42 -6.69 -5.09 -2.46
C LYS A 42 -7.02 -6.56 -2.75
N ASP A 43 -6.21 -7.16 -3.62
CA ASP A 43 -6.25 -8.60 -3.88
C ASP A 43 -5.54 -9.39 -2.77
N ASP A 44 -5.62 -10.72 -2.86
CA ASP A 44 -5.04 -11.62 -1.86
C ASP A 44 -3.52 -11.51 -1.80
N GLU A 45 -2.84 -11.15 -2.89
CA GLU A 45 -1.38 -11.05 -2.95
C GLU A 45 -0.86 -9.76 -2.30
N VAL A 46 -1.57 -8.64 -2.51
CA VAL A 46 -1.35 -7.40 -1.76
C VAL A 46 -1.64 -7.63 -0.29
N GLY A 47 -2.73 -8.32 0.05
CA GLY A 47 -3.06 -8.72 1.42
C GLY A 47 -1.93 -9.47 2.11
N LYS A 48 -1.43 -10.56 1.52
CA LYS A 48 -0.29 -11.33 2.04
C LYS A 48 0.97 -10.47 2.21
N SER A 49 1.20 -9.55 1.29
CA SER A 49 2.36 -8.66 1.34
C SER A 49 2.25 -7.66 2.49
N LEU A 50 1.06 -7.14 2.78
CA LEU A 50 0.82 -6.30 3.95
C LEU A 50 1.07 -7.07 5.26
N ASP A 51 0.59 -8.30 5.36
CA ASP A 51 0.84 -9.14 6.55
C ASP A 51 2.35 -9.39 6.77
N MET A 52 3.11 -9.60 5.70
CA MET A 52 4.57 -9.72 5.77
C MET A 52 5.24 -8.42 6.21
N TYR A 53 4.78 -7.28 5.69
CA TYR A 53 5.30 -5.97 6.04
C TYR A 53 5.08 -5.67 7.53
N ASP A 54 3.89 -5.95 8.06
CA ASP A 54 3.56 -5.73 9.47
C ASP A 54 4.37 -6.63 10.40
N LYS A 55 4.59 -7.89 10.02
CA LYS A 55 5.50 -8.80 10.75
C LYS A 55 6.93 -8.28 10.77
N SER A 56 7.42 -7.76 9.64
CA SER A 56 8.79 -7.23 9.54
C SER A 56 9.06 -6.02 10.43
N LYS A 57 8.01 -5.26 10.78
CA LYS A 57 8.12 -4.11 11.70
C LYS A 57 8.19 -4.51 13.17
N GLN A 58 7.63 -5.65 13.54
CA GLN A 58 7.60 -6.11 14.95
C GLN A 58 8.92 -6.76 15.39
N THR A 59 9.82 -7.06 14.45
CA THR A 59 11.13 -7.70 14.72
C THR A 59 12.27 -6.67 14.86
N LYS A 60 11.96 -5.38 15.03
CA LYS A 60 12.95 -4.32 15.30
C LYS A 60 12.84 -3.79 16.71
#